data_AF-A0A2S6XD35-F1
#
_entry.id   AF-A0A2S6XD35-F1
#
_cell.length_a   1.000
_cell.length_b   1.000
_cell.length_c   1.000
_cell.angle_alpha   90.00
_cell.angle_beta   90.00
_cell.angle_gamma   90.00
#
_symmetry.space_group_name_H-M   'P 1'
#
loop_
_entity.id
_entity.type
_entity.pdbx_description
1 polymer ?
#
loop_
_entity_poly.entity_id
_entity_poly.type
_entity_poly.pdbx_seq_one_letter_code
_entity_poly.pdbx_strand_id
1 'polypeptide(L)'
;MSRYTDDLAKGLGLHNVVEIARRYDCPVISFRTAHAHAQGHWDYRAEVNVWRDDRWRRKTLRAHTGVGLTEKRVANLELAQRWVADHLDYAGEWAPTGLPNSWMPKDAKDRMTADLKTWRQAQCQAAKEN
;
A
#
# COMPACT_ATOMS: atom_id res chain seq x y z
N MET A 1 -9.69 -9.77 -9.26
CA MET A 1 -9.03 -9.47 -7.97
C MET A 1 -8.11 -10.64 -7.66
N SER A 2 -6.92 -10.44 -7.05
CA SER A 2 -6.00 -11.57 -6.84
C SER A 2 -6.44 -12.42 -5.64
N ARG A 3 -6.17 -13.73 -5.64
CA ARG A 3 -6.44 -14.60 -4.49
C ARG A 3 -5.80 -14.07 -3.20
N TYR A 4 -4.62 -13.46 -3.30
CA TYR A 4 -3.96 -12.83 -2.15
C TYR A 4 -4.80 -11.66 -1.59
N THR A 5 -5.31 -10.80 -2.47
CA THR A 5 -6.20 -9.68 -2.09
C THR A 5 -7.47 -10.17 -1.42
N ASP A 6 -8.09 -11.23 -1.97
CA ASP A 6 -9.31 -11.79 -1.40
C ASP A 6 -9.06 -12.40 -0.01
N ASP A 7 -7.93 -13.07 0.17
CA ASP A 7 -7.54 -13.64 1.46
C ASP A 7 -7.19 -12.53 2.48
N LEU A 8 -6.60 -11.40 2.07
CA LEU A 8 -6.41 -10.25 2.96
C LEU A 8 -7.74 -9.74 3.51
N ALA A 9 -8.74 -9.60 2.65
CA ALA A 9 -10.07 -9.14 3.04
C ALA A 9 -10.76 -10.17 3.97
N LYS A 10 -10.78 -11.44 3.59
CA LYS A 10 -11.47 -12.50 4.35
C LYS A 10 -10.77 -12.88 5.65
N GLY A 11 -9.45 -12.99 5.60
CA GLY A 11 -8.66 -13.51 6.71
C GLY A 11 -8.22 -12.46 7.71
N LEU A 12 -7.90 -11.26 7.22
CA LEU A 12 -7.33 -10.19 8.05
C LEU A 12 -8.22 -8.95 8.16
N GLY A 13 -9.34 -8.91 7.44
CA GLY A 13 -10.24 -7.75 7.41
C GLY A 13 -9.62 -6.52 6.73
N LEU A 14 -8.69 -6.74 5.79
CA LEU A 14 -7.94 -5.66 5.14
C LEU A 14 -8.47 -5.42 3.73
N HIS A 15 -9.31 -4.39 3.59
CA HIS A 15 -9.99 -3.97 2.38
C HIS A 15 -9.35 -2.74 1.74
N ASN A 16 -8.70 -1.88 2.54
CA ASN A 16 -8.10 -0.64 2.05
C ASN A 16 -6.75 -0.32 2.72
N VAL A 17 -6.04 0.65 2.14
CA VAL A 17 -4.69 1.04 2.58
C VAL A 17 -4.65 1.66 3.97
N VAL A 18 -5.76 2.22 4.46
CA VAL A 18 -5.84 2.83 5.80
C VAL A 18 -5.87 1.74 6.87
N GLU A 19 -6.63 0.67 6.64
CA GLU A 19 -6.65 -0.50 7.52
C GLU A 19 -5.28 -1.18 7.60
N ILE A 20 -4.56 -1.28 6.47
CA ILE A 20 -3.18 -1.79 6.45
C ILE A 20 -2.26 -0.89 7.27
N ALA A 21 -2.29 0.43 7.00
CA ALA A 21 -1.45 1.39 7.70
C ALA A 21 -1.69 1.36 9.22
N ARG A 22 -2.96 1.24 9.63
CA ARG A 22 -3.36 1.12 11.04
C ARG A 22 -2.91 -0.20 11.67
N ARG A 23 -3.15 -1.33 11.01
CA ARG A 23 -2.87 -2.66 11.58
C ARG A 23 -1.38 -2.93 11.75
N TYR A 24 -0.56 -2.48 10.80
CA TYR A 24 0.89 -2.73 10.80
C TYR A 24 1.73 -1.54 11.26
N ASP A 25 1.07 -0.47 11.72
CA ASP A 25 1.66 0.78 12.21
C ASP A 25 2.76 1.29 11.27
N CYS A 26 2.43 1.44 9.98
CA CYS A 26 3.40 1.79 8.95
C CYS A 26 2.80 2.72 7.88
N PRO A 27 3.64 3.51 7.19
CA PRO A 27 3.19 4.31 6.06
C PRO A 27 2.84 3.40 4.87
N VAL A 28 1.75 3.71 4.17
CA VAL A 28 1.34 3.02 2.94
C VAL A 28 1.24 4.03 1.81
N ILE A 29 2.02 3.81 0.74
CA ILE A 29 1.99 4.61 -0.47
C ILE A 29 0.94 4.04 -1.41
N SER A 30 0.06 4.87 -1.95
CA SER A 30 -0.93 4.46 -2.95
C SER A 30 -1.02 5.46 -4.09
N PHE A 31 -1.23 5.01 -5.33
CA PHE A 31 -1.56 5.93 -6.42
C PHE A 31 -3.07 6.13 -6.52
N ARG A 32 -3.50 7.40 -6.53
CA ARG A 32 -4.81 7.78 -7.06
C ARG A 32 -4.67 8.29 -8.48
N THR A 33 -5.53 7.80 -9.36
CA THR A 33 -5.81 8.43 -10.65
C THR A 33 -6.72 9.62 -10.40
N ALA A 34 -6.19 10.84 -10.52
CA ALA A 34 -6.95 12.06 -10.32
C ALA A 34 -7.41 12.59 -11.69
N HIS A 35 -8.52 12.03 -12.19
CA HIS A 35 -9.28 12.50 -13.36
C HIS A 35 -8.53 12.48 -14.71
N ALA A 36 -9.29 12.44 -15.81
CA ALA A 36 -8.76 12.82 -17.11
C ALA A 36 -8.47 14.32 -17.07
N HIS A 37 -7.21 14.71 -17.26
CA HIS A 37 -6.87 16.10 -17.47
C HIS A 37 -7.63 16.62 -18.70
N ALA A 38 -7.96 17.92 -18.74
CA ALA A 38 -8.66 18.54 -19.87
C ALA A 38 -7.98 18.33 -21.24
N GLN A 39 -6.70 17.93 -21.22
CA GLN A 39 -5.86 17.62 -22.38
C GLN A 39 -5.73 16.11 -22.67
N GLY A 40 -6.58 15.26 -22.08
CA GLY A 40 -6.66 13.83 -22.42
C GLY A 40 -5.62 12.91 -21.77
N HIS A 41 -4.82 13.38 -20.82
CA HIS A 41 -3.88 12.54 -20.07
C HIS A 41 -4.33 12.30 -18.63
N TRP A 42 -3.92 11.19 -18.04
CA TRP A 42 -4.21 10.82 -16.65
C TRP A 42 -3.21 11.48 -15.70
N ASP A 43 -3.69 12.20 -14.67
CA ASP A 43 -2.85 12.77 -13.61
C ASP A 43 -2.62 11.74 -12.50
N TYR A 44 -1.38 11.26 -12.36
CA TYR A 44 -0.98 10.31 -11.32
C TYR A 44 -0.35 11.05 -10.16
N ARG A 45 -0.85 10.78 -8.97
CA ARG A 45 -0.34 11.32 -7.71
C ARG A 45 -0.06 10.19 -6.74
N ALA A 46 1.09 10.23 -6.07
CA ALA A 46 1.33 9.38 -4.93
C ALA A 46 0.62 9.97 -3.70
N GLU A 47 -0.05 9.11 -2.95
CA GLU A 47 -0.59 9.43 -1.64
C GLU A 47 0.16 8.59 -0.60
N VAL A 48 0.80 9.25 0.35
CA VAL A 48 1.33 8.61 1.54
C VAL A 48 0.22 8.63 2.60
N ASN A 49 -0.26 7.45 2.97
CA ASN A 49 -1.25 7.25 4.01
C ASN A 49 -0.52 6.81 5.28
N VAL A 50 -0.74 7.53 6.37
CA VAL A 50 -0.09 7.26 7.66
C VAL A 50 -1.17 7.18 8.72
N TRP A 51 -1.11 6.15 9.55
CA TRP A 51 -1.85 6.11 10.80
C TRP A 51 -0.88 6.46 11.92
N ARG A 52 -1.15 7.53 12.68
CA ARG A 52 -0.29 7.96 13.79
C ARG A 52 -1.14 8.71 14.82
N ASP A 53 -0.87 8.51 16.11
CA ASP A 53 -1.59 9.17 17.21
C ASP A 53 -3.11 8.94 17.13
N ASP A 54 -3.52 7.72 16.78
CA ASP A 54 -4.93 7.31 16.54
C ASP A 54 -5.66 8.16 15.47
N ARG A 55 -4.90 8.79 14.57
CA ARG A 55 -5.44 9.60 13.48
C ARG A 55 -4.83 9.19 12.14
N TRP A 56 -5.69 9.15 11.14
CA TRP A 56 -5.26 9.01 9.76
C TRP A 56 -4.81 10.36 9.19
N ARG A 57 -3.64 10.37 8.56
CA ARG A 57 -3.08 11.50 7.81
C ARG A 57 -2.77 11.07 6.39
N ARG A 58 -3.00 11.98 5.44
CA ARG A 58 -2.68 11.79 4.03
C ARG A 58 -1.77 12.92 3.55
N LYS A 59 -0.70 12.56 2.85
CA LYS A 59 0.14 13.49 2.09
C LYS A 59 0.08 13.13 0.61
N THR A 60 -0.35 14.07 -0.22
CA THR A 60 -0.31 13.92 -1.68
C THR A 60 0.98 14.51 -2.23
N LEU A 61 1.65 13.76 -3.10
CA LEU A 61 2.92 14.09 -3.73
C LEU A 61 2.81 13.91 -5.24
N ARG A 62 3.50 14.80 -5.97
CA ARG A 62 3.55 14.80 -7.42
C ARG A 62 4.96 15.11 -7.89
N ALA A 63 5.55 14.17 -8.62
CA ALA A 63 6.77 14.40 -9.38
C ALA A 63 6.44 15.17 -10.66
N HIS A 64 7.28 16.15 -10.99
CA HIS A 64 7.19 16.93 -12.22
C HIS A 64 8.12 16.41 -13.32
N THR A 65 8.47 15.12 -13.25
CA THR A 65 9.44 14.44 -14.12
C THR A 65 8.87 13.13 -14.67
N GLY A 66 9.52 12.58 -15.70
CA GLY A 66 9.13 11.33 -16.37
C GLY A 66 8.23 11.55 -17.60
N VAL A 67 8.54 10.85 -18.69
CA VAL A 67 7.77 10.87 -19.94
C VAL A 67 6.94 9.58 -20.00
N GLY A 68 5.61 9.73 -20.08
CA GLY A 68 4.69 8.60 -20.09
C GLY A 68 4.33 8.05 -18.70
N LEU A 69 3.45 7.05 -18.70
CA LEU A 69 2.78 6.57 -17.49
C LEU A 69 3.74 5.89 -16.51
N THR A 70 4.52 4.94 -16.99
CA THR A 70 5.38 4.10 -16.14
C THR A 70 6.43 4.94 -15.43
N GLU A 71 7.12 5.83 -16.16
CA GLU A 71 8.13 6.71 -15.58
C GLU A 71 7.54 7.66 -14.54
N LYS A 72 6.35 8.24 -14.81
CA LYS A 72 5.65 9.09 -13.83
C LYS A 72 5.27 8.33 -12.57
N ARG A 73 4.91 7.05 -12.67
CA ARG A 73 4.61 6.21 -11.49
C ARG A 73 5.87 5.94 -10.69
N VAL A 74 6.98 5.60 -11.35
CA VAL A 74 8.27 5.39 -10.69
C VAL A 74 8.73 6.66 -9.97
N ALA A 75 8.74 7.81 -10.66
CA ALA A 75 9.15 9.08 -10.09
C ALA A 75 8.26 9.51 -8.90
N ASN A 76 6.95 9.29 -8.98
CA ASN A 76 6.05 9.56 -7.86
C ASN A 76 6.28 8.60 -6.68
N LEU A 77 6.59 7.32 -6.94
CA LEU A 77 6.91 6.34 -5.89
C LEU A 77 8.19 6.75 -5.17
N GLU A 78 9.26 7.04 -5.90
CA GLU A 78 10.55 7.47 -5.35
C GLU A 78 10.41 8.76 -4.54
N LEU A 79 9.65 9.75 -5.04
CA LEU A 79 9.35 10.97 -4.30
C LEU A 79 8.63 10.67 -2.98
N ALA A 80 7.67 9.75 -2.99
CA ALA A 80 6.93 9.35 -1.79
C ALA A 80 7.80 8.58 -0.80
N GLN A 81 8.65 7.67 -1.27
CA GLN A 81 9.61 6.96 -0.44
C GLN A 81 10.60 7.91 0.21
N ARG A 82 11.13 8.89 -0.54
CA ARG A 82 12.02 9.92 0.01
C ARG A 82 11.31 10.77 1.05
N TRP A 83 10.09 11.22 0.76
CA TRP A 83 9.31 11.99 1.73
C TRP A 83 9.07 11.22 3.04
N VAL A 84 8.76 9.91 2.92
CA VAL A 84 8.59 9.02 4.08
C VAL A 84 9.89 8.88 4.88
N ALA A 85 11.03 8.69 4.21
CA ALA A 85 12.33 8.63 4.89
C ALA A 85 12.65 9.93 5.63
N ASP A 86 12.46 11.08 4.96
CA ASP A 86 12.78 12.40 5.51
C ASP A 86 11.88 12.82 6.69
N HIS A 87 10.62 12.33 6.76
CA HIS A 87 9.61 12.85 7.70
C HIS A 87 9.08 11.82 8.71
N LEU A 88 9.20 10.52 8.42
CA LEU A 88 8.66 9.44 9.24
C LEU A 88 9.73 8.45 9.69
N ASP A 89 11.00 8.69 9.38
CA ASP A 89 12.13 7.83 9.74
C ASP A 89 11.98 6.37 9.23
N TYR A 90 11.32 6.22 8.08
CA TYR A 90 11.15 4.94 7.40
C TYR A 90 12.06 4.89 6.18
N ALA A 91 13.24 4.29 6.35
CA ALA A 91 14.16 3.95 5.27
C ALA A 91 14.15 2.44 5.04
N GLY A 92 14.02 2.00 3.79
CA GLY A 92 14.06 0.58 3.48
C GLY A 92 13.40 0.22 2.16
N GLU A 93 13.38 -1.09 1.88
CA GLU A 93 12.71 -1.63 0.71
C GLU A 93 11.20 -1.54 0.83
N TRP A 94 10.53 -1.31 -0.30
CA TRP A 94 9.08 -1.23 -0.40
C TRP A 94 8.55 -2.36 -1.25
N ALA A 95 7.47 -2.99 -0.80
CA ALA A 95 6.84 -4.10 -1.48
C ALA A 95 5.35 -3.81 -1.76
N PRO A 96 4.76 -4.37 -2.82
CA PRO A 96 3.33 -4.24 -3.08
C PRO A 96 2.50 -4.79 -1.91
N THR A 97 1.49 -4.03 -1.47
CA THR A 97 0.61 -4.48 -0.37
C THR A 97 -0.22 -5.69 -0.80
N GLY A 98 -0.57 -5.80 -2.09
CA GLY A 98 -1.58 -6.73 -2.60
C GLY A 98 -2.91 -6.04 -2.90
N LEU A 99 -3.11 -4.81 -2.45
CA LEU A 99 -4.14 -3.91 -2.95
C LEU A 99 -3.63 -3.20 -4.23
N PRO A 100 -4.52 -2.88 -5.19
CA PRO A 100 -4.13 -2.23 -6.43
C PRO A 100 -3.35 -0.94 -6.19
N ASN A 101 -2.24 -0.77 -6.92
CA ASN A 101 -1.43 0.45 -6.92
C ASN A 101 -1.04 0.94 -5.52
N SER A 102 -0.60 0.04 -4.64
CA SER A 102 -0.12 0.43 -3.32
C SER A 102 1.08 -0.38 -2.84
N TRP A 103 1.93 0.27 -2.04
CA TRP A 103 3.19 -0.22 -1.51
C TRP A 103 3.28 0.07 -0.02
N MET A 104 3.98 -0.80 0.70
CA MET A 104 4.30 -0.66 2.12
C MET A 104 5.76 -1.06 2.36
N PRO A 105 6.36 -0.69 3.50
CA PRO A 105 7.65 -1.20 3.92
C PRO A 105 7.70 -2.73 3.91
N LYS A 106 8.83 -3.28 3.45
CA LYS A 106 8.98 -4.73 3.25
C LYS A 106 8.84 -5.52 4.55
N ASP A 107 9.36 -5.01 5.65
CA ASP A 107 9.22 -5.62 6.97
C ASP A 107 7.73 -5.78 7.38
N ALA A 108 6.92 -4.74 7.13
CA ALA A 108 5.49 -4.77 7.39
C ALA A 108 4.77 -5.73 6.42
N LYS A 109 5.22 -5.82 5.16
CA LYS A 109 4.72 -6.79 4.19
C LYS A 109 5.00 -8.24 4.62
N ASP A 110 6.18 -8.49 5.17
CA ASP A 110 6.57 -9.81 5.64
C ASP A 110 5.73 -10.23 6.85
N ARG A 111 5.48 -9.32 7.81
CA ARG A 111 4.52 -9.53 8.91
C ARG A 111 3.12 -9.83 8.40
N MET A 112 2.60 -9.04 7.45
CA MET A 112 1.29 -9.26 6.86
C MET A 112 1.17 -10.61 6.15
N THR A 113 2.24 -11.06 5.52
CA THR A 113 2.28 -12.36 4.84
C THR A 113 2.32 -13.51 5.83
N ALA A 114 3.02 -13.34 6.96
CA ALA A 114 3.02 -14.30 8.06
C ALA A 114 1.62 -14.45 8.69
N ASP A 115 0.94 -13.34 9.00
CA ASP A 115 -0.45 -13.33 9.49
C ASP A 115 -1.38 -14.12 8.56
N LEU A 116 -1.27 -13.87 7.25
CA LEU A 116 -2.10 -14.54 6.25
C LEU A 116 -1.81 -16.04 6.17
N LYS A 117 -0.55 -16.44 6.33
CA LYS A 117 -0.14 -17.85 6.35
C LYS A 117 -0.75 -18.56 7.56
N THR A 118 -0.68 -17.95 8.74
CA THR A 118 -1.29 -18.47 9.97
C THR A 118 -2.79 -18.65 9.81
N TRP A 119 -3.50 -17.65 9.26
CA TRP A 119 -4.93 -17.76 8.98
C TRP A 119 -5.26 -18.91 8.02
N ARG A 120 -4.52 -19.05 6.90
CA ARG A 120 -4.73 -20.15 5.95
C ARG A 120 -4.52 -21.53 6.60
N GLN A 121 -3.52 -21.66 7.48
CA GLN A 121 -3.27 -22.91 8.19
C GLN A 121 -4.44 -23.28 9.12
N ALA A 122 -4.98 -22.30 9.86
CA ALA A 122 -6.16 -22.50 10.70
C ALA A 122 -7.39 -22.94 9.89
N GLN A 123 -7.61 -22.37 8.70
CA GLN A 123 -8.69 -22.80 7.80
C GLN A 123 -8.50 -24.25 7.34
N CYS A 124 -7.28 -24.64 6.98
CA CYS A 124 -7.00 -26.02 6.58
C CYS A 124 -7.13 -27.03 7.73
N GLN A 125 -6.85 -26.64 8.97
CA GLN A 125 -7.06 -27.49 10.15
C GLN A 125 -8.55 -27.67 10.44
N ALA A 126 -9.32 -26.59 10.48
CA ALA A 126 -10.77 -26.63 10.68
C ALA A 126 -11.50 -27.48 9.60
N ALA A 127 -11.00 -27.46 8.36
CA ALA A 127 -11.54 -28.28 7.27
C ALA A 127 -11.17 -29.78 7.36
N LYS A 128 -10.19 -30.15 8.17
CA LYS A 128 -9.82 -31.56 8.43
C LYS A 128 -10.54 -32.16 9.63
N GLU A 129 -11.02 -31.31 10.54
CA GLU A 129 -11.71 -31.68 11.77
C GLU A 129 -13.24 -31.76 11.59
N ASN A 130 -13.75 -31.33 10.43
CA ASN A 130 -15.14 -31.51 9.97
C ASN A 130 -15.20 -32.52 8.83
#